data_AF-A0A3D5KBV7-F1
#
_entry.id   AF-A0A3D5KBV7-F1
#
_cell.length_a   1.000
_cell.length_b   1.000
_cell.length_c   1.000
_cell.angle_alpha   90.00
_cell.angle_beta   90.00
_cell.angle_gamma   90.00
#
_symmetry.space_group_name_H-M   'P 1'
#
loop_
_entity.id
_entity.type
_entity.pdbx_description
1 polymer ?
#
loop_
_entity_poly.entity_id
_entity_poly.type
_entity_poly.pdbx_seq_one_letter_code
_entity_poly.pdbx_strand_id
1 'polypeptide(L)'
;MKKLEDIISSKYSENDILHNHIGNKFIYRYPLVQYKLIAKNPIIIGINEGADFVAKFGIENDKLILDGVKFAISESQIIKTVAEFGWGEDYIDYEFITPWIALNQTNIIKYKNGSNIEKEELLKKILIGNIISMLFSTD
;
A
#
# COMPACT_ATOMS: atom_id res chain seq x y z
N MET A 1 2.73 8.11 8.50
CA MET A 1 2.30 7.37 7.29
C MET A 1 1.68 8.34 6.29
N LYS A 2 0.48 8.88 6.56
CA LYS A 2 -0.21 9.86 5.69
C LYS A 2 0.67 11.02 5.19
N LYS A 3 1.55 11.56 6.03
CA LYS A 3 2.47 12.66 5.66
C LYS A 3 3.47 12.30 4.56
N LEU A 4 4.09 11.11 4.60
CA LEU A 4 5.07 10.71 3.58
C LEU A 4 4.40 10.49 2.23
N GLU A 5 3.23 9.85 2.27
CA GLU A 5 2.36 9.65 1.11
C GLU A 5 1.91 10.99 0.52
N ASP A 6 1.37 11.90 1.33
CA ASP A 6 0.90 13.22 0.92
C ASP A 6 2.03 14.05 0.26
N ILE A 7 3.27 13.89 0.72
CA ILE A 7 4.42 14.64 0.21
C ILE A 7 4.90 14.09 -1.12
N ILE A 8 5.10 12.77 -1.20
CA ILE A 8 5.56 12.15 -2.45
C ILE A 8 4.46 12.24 -3.49
N SER A 9 3.21 12.09 -3.08
CA SER A 9 2.08 12.56 -3.86
C SER A 9 2.33 14.01 -4.31
N SER A 10 2.25 15.02 -3.45
CA SER A 10 2.28 16.43 -3.90
C SER A 10 3.44 16.81 -4.86
N LYS A 11 4.60 16.16 -4.75
CA LYS A 11 5.78 16.37 -5.61
C LYS A 11 5.61 15.78 -7.02
N TYR A 12 4.79 14.76 -7.19
CA TYR A 12 4.61 14.04 -8.45
C TYR A 12 3.14 14.02 -8.92
N SER A 13 2.44 15.14 -8.72
CA SER A 13 1.01 15.34 -9.02
C SER A 13 0.57 14.96 -10.44
N GLU A 14 1.48 15.00 -11.40
CA GLU A 14 1.23 14.67 -12.81
C GLU A 14 1.25 13.16 -13.09
N ASN A 15 1.68 12.33 -12.12
CA ASN A 15 1.75 10.88 -12.26
C ASN A 15 0.64 10.22 -11.45
N ASP A 16 -0.44 9.85 -12.14
CA ASP A 16 -1.62 9.25 -11.53
C ASP A 16 -1.31 7.96 -10.73
N ILE A 17 -0.23 7.23 -11.08
CA ILE A 17 0.25 6.02 -10.38
C ILE A 17 0.51 6.28 -8.89
N LEU A 18 0.87 7.52 -8.54
CA LEU A 18 1.28 7.91 -7.20
C LEU A 18 0.14 8.45 -6.34
N HIS A 19 -1.00 8.77 -6.97
CA HIS A 19 -2.07 9.54 -6.34
C HIS A 19 -3.44 8.92 -6.45
N ASN A 20 -3.66 7.99 -7.37
CA ASN A 20 -4.98 7.41 -7.63
C ASN A 20 -6.09 8.48 -7.78
N HIS A 21 -5.76 9.60 -8.45
CA HIS A 21 -6.67 10.72 -8.68
C HIS A 21 -6.46 11.29 -10.09
N ILE A 22 -7.57 11.66 -10.76
CA ILE A 22 -7.56 12.47 -11.99
C ILE A 22 -8.48 13.66 -11.76
N GLY A 23 -7.90 14.85 -11.58
CA GLY A 23 -8.65 16.04 -11.16
C GLY A 23 -9.39 15.80 -9.83
N ASN A 24 -10.71 15.98 -9.83
CA ASN A 24 -11.57 15.72 -8.65
C ASN A 24 -12.14 14.29 -8.58
N LYS A 25 -11.73 13.38 -9.47
CA LYS A 25 -12.23 11.99 -9.49
C LYS A 25 -11.22 11.05 -8.83
N PHE A 26 -11.72 10.14 -8.00
CA PHE A 26 -10.94 9.03 -7.45
C PHE A 26 -10.76 7.95 -8.52
N ILE A 27 -9.54 7.45 -8.66
CA ILE A 27 -9.23 6.23 -9.42
C ILE A 27 -9.37 5.07 -8.43
N TYR A 28 -10.33 4.18 -8.69
CA TYR A 28 -10.52 2.97 -7.90
C TYR A 28 -9.63 1.86 -8.47
N ARG A 29 -8.33 1.92 -8.17
CA ARG A 29 -7.37 0.87 -8.47
C ARG A 29 -6.49 0.57 -7.25
N TYR A 30 -5.90 -0.62 -7.24
CA TYR A 30 -4.91 -0.95 -6.22
C TYR A 30 -3.68 -0.03 -6.36
N PRO A 31 -3.17 0.55 -5.25
CA PRO A 31 -2.03 1.45 -5.30
C PRO A 31 -0.75 0.69 -5.68
N LEU A 32 -0.18 1.06 -6.84
CA LEU A 32 1.09 0.54 -7.34
C LEU A 32 2.30 1.12 -6.58
N VAL A 33 2.12 2.23 -5.86
CA VAL A 33 3.11 2.76 -4.91
C VAL A 33 2.49 2.87 -3.53
N GLN A 34 3.18 2.33 -2.53
CA GLN A 34 2.70 2.26 -1.15
C GLN A 34 3.77 2.75 -0.18
N TYR A 35 3.32 3.38 0.91
CA TYR A 35 4.17 3.91 1.97
C TYR A 35 3.89 3.16 3.27
N LYS A 36 4.91 2.54 3.85
CA LYS A 36 4.82 1.80 5.11
C LYS A 36 5.83 2.33 6.11
N LEU A 37 5.52 2.14 7.39
CA LEU A 37 6.45 2.40 8.50
C LEU A 37 6.62 1.09 9.25
N ILE A 38 7.76 0.43 9.08
CA ILE A 38 8.04 -0.89 9.67
C ILE A 38 9.25 -0.74 10.56
N ALA A 39 9.11 -1.10 11.85
CA ALA A 39 10.17 -0.92 12.85
C ALA A 39 10.77 0.50 12.89
N LYS A 40 9.92 1.53 12.70
CA LYS A 40 10.29 2.96 12.61
C LYS A 40 11.10 3.35 11.35
N ASN A 41 11.30 2.42 10.41
CA ASN A 41 11.92 2.71 9.12
C ASN A 41 10.85 3.01 8.07
N PRO A 42 10.94 4.17 7.38
CA PRO A 42 10.09 4.45 6.22
C PRO A 42 10.44 3.49 5.08
N ILE A 43 9.43 2.82 4.53
CA ILE A 43 9.57 1.91 3.41
C ILE A 43 8.62 2.37 2.31
N ILE A 44 9.14 2.47 1.09
CA ILE A 44 8.36 2.75 -0.11
C ILE A 44 8.39 1.49 -0.96
N ILE A 45 7.21 1.00 -1.33
CA ILE A 45 7.05 -0.20 -2.14
C ILE A 45 6.45 0.21 -3.47
N GLY A 46 7.07 -0.24 -4.57
CA GLY A 46 6.57 -0.07 -5.92
C GLY A 46 6.26 -1.44 -6.53
N ILE A 47 5.13 -1.55 -7.22
CA ILE A 47 4.66 -2.75 -7.92
C ILE A 47 4.53 -2.40 -9.40
N ASN A 48 4.92 -3.31 -10.29
CA ASN A 48 4.93 -3.10 -11.74
C ASN A 48 5.62 -1.77 -12.11
N GLU A 49 4.94 -0.86 -12.81
CA GLU A 49 5.51 0.44 -13.21
C GLU A 49 5.89 1.31 -12.00
N GLY A 50 5.22 1.10 -10.85
CA GLY A 50 5.57 1.73 -9.59
C GLY A 50 6.96 1.34 -9.08
N ALA A 51 7.48 0.15 -9.43
CA ALA A 51 8.80 -0.31 -8.99
C ALA A 51 9.93 0.54 -9.57
N ASP A 52 9.83 0.90 -10.86
CA ASP A 52 10.80 1.78 -11.53
C ASP A 52 10.79 3.18 -10.95
N PHE A 53 9.59 3.70 -10.66
CA PHE A 53 9.46 4.98 -9.99
C PHE A 53 10.14 4.98 -8.62
N VAL A 54 9.87 3.99 -7.77
CA VAL A 54 10.43 3.92 -6.41
C VAL A 54 11.94 3.77 -6.44
N ALA A 55 12.48 2.94 -7.34
CA ALA A 55 13.92 2.80 -7.51
C ALA A 55 14.57 4.13 -7.92
N LYS A 56 14.00 4.84 -8.90
CA LYS A 56 14.47 6.15 -9.33
C LYS A 56 14.40 7.18 -8.20
N PHE A 57 13.29 7.22 -7.47
CA PHE A 57 13.11 8.10 -6.32
C PHE A 57 14.22 7.90 -5.27
N GLY A 58 14.54 6.64 -4.94
CA GLY A 58 15.57 6.31 -3.95
C GLY A 58 16.99 6.71 -4.36
N ILE A 59 17.26 6.82 -5.67
CA ILE A 59 18.55 7.27 -6.22
C ILE A 59 18.64 8.80 -6.29
N GLU A 60 17.56 9.46 -6.73
CA GLU A 60 17.58 10.89 -7.04
C GLU A 60 17.32 11.80 -5.83
N ASN A 61 16.82 11.25 -4.72
CA ASN A 61 16.47 12.04 -3.54
C ASN A 61 17.41 11.70 -2.39
N ASP A 62 18.11 12.72 -1.88
CA ASP A 62 18.97 12.66 -0.70
C ASP A 62 18.30 13.29 0.55
N LYS A 63 17.09 13.81 0.39
CA LYS A 63 16.36 14.57 1.41
C LYS A 63 14.86 14.33 1.29
N LEU A 64 14.20 14.23 2.45
CA LEU A 64 12.75 14.26 2.58
C LEU A 64 12.33 15.54 3.30
N ILE A 65 11.23 16.16 2.87
CA ILE A 65 10.66 17.32 3.58
C ILE A 65 9.35 16.87 4.19
N LEU A 66 9.27 16.71 5.51
CA LEU A 66 8.04 16.34 6.22
C LEU A 66 7.56 17.53 7.08
N ASP A 67 6.36 18.04 6.81
CA ASP A 67 5.78 19.22 7.49
C ASP A 67 6.73 20.46 7.50
N GLY A 68 7.44 20.69 6.40
CA GLY A 68 8.43 21.77 6.31
C GLY A 68 9.78 21.48 6.99
N VAL A 69 9.91 20.35 7.70
CA VAL A 69 11.18 19.90 8.29
C VAL A 69 11.95 19.07 7.28
N LYS A 70 13.20 19.44 7.02
CA LYS A 70 14.10 18.70 6.11
C LYS A 70 14.82 17.58 6.87
N PHE A 71 14.65 16.35 6.40
CA PHE A 71 15.35 15.16 6.84
C PHE A 71 16.36 14.76 5.78
N ALA A 72 17.64 14.69 6.13
CA ALA A 72 18.64 14.12 5.25
C ALA A 72 18.51 12.59 5.24
N ILE A 73 18.47 12.01 4.04
CA ILE A 73 18.55 10.57 3.85
C ILE A 73 20.04 10.24 3.88
N SER A 74 20.49 9.70 5.01
CA SER A 74 21.92 9.34 5.18
C SER A 74 22.26 8.05 4.45
N GLU A 75 21.30 7.12 4.39
CA GLU A 75 21.43 5.83 3.72
C GLU A 75 20.06 5.42 3.16
N SER A 76 20.07 4.84 1.96
CA SER A 76 18.90 4.21 1.35
C SER A 76 19.29 2.82 0.84
N GLN A 77 18.44 1.83 1.15
CA GLN A 77 18.56 0.50 0.59
C GLN A 77 17.48 0.32 -0.48
N ILE A 78 17.90 0.00 -1.71
CA ILE A 78 17.00 -0.21 -2.84
C ILE A 78 17.07 -1.69 -3.21
N ILE A 79 15.93 -2.38 -3.12
CA ILE A 79 15.77 -3.77 -3.52
C ILE A 79 14.73 -3.80 -4.64
N LYS A 80 15.13 -4.29 -5.81
CA LYS A 80 14.25 -4.53 -6.95
C LYS A 80 14.36 -5.98 -7.38
N THR A 81 13.25 -6.69 -7.36
CA THR A 81 13.19 -8.10 -7.76
C THR A 81 11.90 -8.35 -8.53
N VAL A 82 11.91 -9.42 -9.34
CA VAL A 82 10.69 -10.05 -9.86
C VAL A 82 10.38 -11.22 -8.93
N ALA A 83 9.10 -11.40 -8.61
CA ALA A 83 8.62 -12.49 -7.79
C ALA A 83 7.40 -13.12 -8.46
N GLU A 84 7.17 -14.41 -8.21
CA GLU A 84 5.95 -15.08 -8.63
C GLU A 84 4.75 -14.50 -7.87
N PHE A 85 3.67 -14.26 -8.61
CA PHE A 85 2.44 -13.68 -8.07
C PHE A 85 1.26 -14.41 -8.68
N GLY A 86 0.44 -15.03 -7.81
CA GLY A 86 -0.68 -15.87 -8.25
C GLY A 86 -0.99 -16.97 -7.25
N TRP A 87 -1.65 -18.02 -7.74
CA TRP A 87 -2.02 -19.18 -6.94
C TRP A 87 -0.82 -20.10 -6.73
N GLY A 88 -0.56 -20.47 -5.48
CA GLY A 88 0.38 -21.54 -5.14
C GLY A 88 -0.28 -22.91 -5.17
N GLU A 89 0.52 -23.96 -5.35
CA GLU A 89 0.05 -25.36 -5.24
C GLU A 89 -0.22 -25.77 -3.78
N ASP A 90 0.50 -25.14 -2.84
CA ASP A 90 0.41 -25.40 -1.40
C ASP A 90 -0.07 -24.18 -0.61
N TYR A 91 -0.51 -24.42 0.63
CA TYR A 91 -0.84 -23.36 1.56
C TYR A 91 0.41 -22.61 2.01
N ILE A 92 0.32 -21.27 2.01
CA ILE A 92 1.37 -20.37 2.48
C ILE A 92 0.81 -19.57 3.65
N ASP A 93 1.51 -19.59 4.77
CA ASP A 93 1.15 -18.80 5.95
C ASP A 93 1.71 -17.37 5.84
N TYR A 94 0.86 -16.39 6.17
CA TYR A 94 1.21 -14.98 6.17
C TYR A 94 0.87 -14.33 7.51
N GLU A 95 1.64 -13.30 7.87
CA GLU A 95 1.35 -12.45 9.02
C GLU A 95 1.21 -10.98 8.63
N PHE A 96 0.34 -10.27 9.36
CA PHE A 96 0.21 -8.82 9.22
C PHE A 96 1.28 -8.11 10.03
N ILE A 97 2.31 -7.61 9.35
CA ILE A 97 3.34 -6.76 9.97
C ILE A 97 2.85 -5.34 10.30
N THR A 98 1.69 -4.94 9.77
CA THR A 98 0.99 -3.69 10.08
C THR A 98 -0.51 -3.95 10.26
N PRO A 99 -1.24 -3.17 11.07
CA PRO A 99 -2.68 -3.36 11.26
C PRO A 99 -3.45 -3.41 9.94
N TRP A 100 -4.30 -4.43 9.79
CA TRP A 100 -5.18 -4.56 8.62
C TRP A 100 -6.49 -3.81 8.84
N ILE A 101 -6.73 -2.78 8.02
CA ILE A 101 -7.97 -1.99 8.05
C ILE A 101 -9.02 -2.67 7.17
N ALA A 102 -9.60 -3.77 7.67
CA ALA A 102 -10.54 -4.61 6.92
C ALA A 102 -11.95 -4.00 6.75
N LEU A 103 -12.40 -3.23 7.74
CA LEU A 103 -13.81 -2.88 7.87
C LEU A 103 -14.10 -1.50 7.27
N ASN A 104 -14.89 -1.48 6.19
CA ASN A 104 -15.50 -0.25 5.68
C ASN A 104 -16.72 0.17 6.53
N GLN A 105 -17.30 1.34 6.20
CA GLN A 105 -18.43 1.93 6.93
C GLN A 105 -19.67 1.01 7.01
N THR A 106 -19.88 0.15 6.02
CA THR A 106 -20.99 -0.81 6.00
C THR A 106 -20.65 -2.06 6.82
N ASN A 107 -19.43 -2.59 6.67
CA ASN A 107 -19.00 -3.84 7.29
C ASN A 107 -18.76 -3.69 8.80
N ILE A 108 -18.40 -2.50 9.28
CA ILE A 108 -18.20 -2.26 10.72
C ILE A 108 -19.50 -2.48 11.52
N ILE A 109 -20.66 -2.16 10.95
CA ILE A 109 -21.97 -2.37 11.61
C ILE A 109 -22.24 -3.87 11.76
N LYS A 110 -22.05 -4.63 10.67
CA LYS A 110 -22.20 -6.10 10.67
C LYS A 110 -21.23 -6.76 11.65
N TYR A 111 -19.98 -6.34 11.63
CA TYR A 111 -18.95 -6.87 12.52
C TYR A 111 -19.29 -6.62 13.99
N LYS A 112 -19.71 -5.41 14.36
CA LYS A 112 -20.04 -5.08 15.75
C LYS A 112 -21.22 -5.87 16.30
N ASN A 113 -22.22 -6.14 15.46
CA ASN A 113 -23.46 -6.81 15.87
C ASN A 113 -23.39 -8.35 15.74
N GLY A 114 -22.35 -8.89 15.10
CA GLY A 114 -22.18 -10.33 14.90
C GLY A 114 -21.60 -11.06 16.11
N SER A 115 -21.95 -12.34 16.22
CA SER A 115 -21.25 -13.34 17.04
C SER A 115 -19.80 -13.51 16.58
N ASN A 116 -18.98 -14.22 17.37
CA ASN A 116 -17.59 -14.48 17.01
C ASN A 116 -17.46 -15.27 15.69
N ILE A 117 -18.36 -16.23 15.46
CA ILE A 117 -18.40 -17.02 14.22
C ILE A 117 -18.73 -16.12 13.03
N GLU A 118 -19.73 -15.25 13.15
CA GLU A 118 -20.11 -14.33 12.07
C GLU A 118 -19.01 -13.29 11.78
N LYS A 119 -18.30 -12.84 12.81
CA LYS A 119 -17.14 -11.95 12.67
C LYS A 119 -16.02 -12.62 11.90
N GLU A 120 -15.70 -13.87 12.23
CA GLU A 120 -14.66 -14.66 11.56
C GLU A 120 -15.00 -14.85 10.07
N GLU A 121 -16.21 -15.28 9.77
CA GLU A 121 -16.67 -15.49 8.40
C GLU A 121 -16.71 -14.18 7.59
N LEU A 122 -17.11 -13.07 8.21
CA LEU A 122 -17.05 -11.75 7.60
C LEU A 122 -15.61 -11.36 7.25
N LEU A 123 -14.66 -11.55 8.16
CA LEU A 123 -13.25 -11.23 7.92
C LEU A 123 -12.64 -12.11 6.82
N LYS A 124 -12.92 -13.42 6.81
CA LYS A 124 -12.49 -14.32 5.71
C LYS A 124 -12.98 -13.82 4.36
N LYS A 125 -14.28 -13.47 4.27
CA LYS A 125 -14.88 -12.94 3.04
C LYS A 125 -14.23 -11.63 2.59
N ILE A 126 -13.95 -10.72 3.52
CA ILE A 126 -13.27 -9.45 3.20
C ILE A 126 -11.84 -9.72 2.73
N LEU A 127 -11.10 -10.63 3.37
CA LEU A 127 -9.74 -10.98 2.99
C LEU A 127 -9.67 -11.53 1.56
N ILE A 128 -10.57 -12.47 1.22
CA ILE A 128 -10.71 -13.00 -0.14
C ILE A 128 -10.98 -11.86 -1.13
N GLY A 129 -11.91 -10.95 -0.81
CA GLY A 129 -12.21 -9.80 -1.66
C GLY A 129 -11.02 -8.86 -1.87
N ASN A 130 -10.22 -8.61 -0.82
CA ASN A 130 -9.02 -7.79 -0.90
C ASN A 130 -7.95 -8.44 -1.79
N ILE A 131 -7.74 -9.76 -1.67
CA ILE A 131 -6.79 -10.51 -2.50
C ILE A 131 -7.21 -10.47 -3.97
N ILE A 132 -8.49 -10.72 -4.24
CA ILE A 132 -9.06 -10.67 -5.60
C ILE A 132 -8.92 -9.27 -6.20
N SER A 133 -9.24 -8.22 -5.42
CA SER A 133 -9.10 -6.84 -5.88
C SER A 133 -7.66 -6.46 -6.19
N MET A 134 -6.69 -7.00 -5.45
CA MET A 134 -5.27 -6.81 -5.71
C MET A 134 -4.88 -7.51 -7.02
N LEU A 135 -5.17 -8.82 -7.15
CA LEU A 135 -4.84 -9.63 -8.33
C LEU A 135 -5.30 -8.94 -9.63
N PHE A 136 -6.59 -8.61 -9.74
CA PHE A 136 -7.15 -7.99 -10.94
C PHE A 136 -6.61 -6.59 -11.27
N SER A 137 -6.02 -5.89 -10.29
CA SER A 137 -5.48 -4.54 -10.52
C SER A 137 -4.00 -4.57 -10.92
N THR A 138 -3.33 -5.71 -10.77
CA THR A 138 -1.87 -5.86 -10.97
C THR A 138 -1.50 -6.84 -12.09
N ASP A 139 -2.49 -7.51 -12.67
CA ASP A 139 -2.39 -8.24 -13.95
C ASP A 139 -2.37 -7.27 -15.15
#